data_AF-A0A2Z5UZ70-F1
#
_entry.id   AF-A0A2Z5UZ70-F1
#
_cell.length_a   1.000
_cell.length_b   1.000
_cell.length_c   1.000
_cell.angle_alpha   90.00
_cell.angle_beta   90.00
_cell.angle_gamma   90.00
#
_symmetry.space_group_name_H-M   'P 1'
#
loop_
_entity.id
_entity.type
_entity.pdbx_description
1 polymer ?
#
loop_
_entity_poly.entity_id
_entity_poly.type
_entity_poly.pdbx_seq_one_letter_code
_entity_poly.pdbx_strand_id
1 'polypeptide(L)'
;MSLDDYAWQARLIADELLDLLSPQEEASFRQMLDDDDPECWRDMSAAALQRALAFATATPSKRRATWDRTAEADRLPLWVLARAYALRSANILAVVRDVGDVRGLGYRKAVRHVAEAVHQQHLLPGQDELLDPAP
;
A
#
# COMPACT_ATOMS: atom_id res chain seq x y z
N MET A 1 0.61 -22.01 2.96
CA MET A 1 0.63 -20.55 3.14
C MET A 1 -0.73 -20.12 3.66
N SER A 2 -0.75 -19.44 4.80
CA SER A 2 -1.95 -18.83 5.38
C SER A 2 -2.18 -17.43 4.77
N LEU A 3 -3.34 -16.83 5.03
CA LEU A 3 -3.58 -15.42 4.69
C LEU A 3 -2.65 -14.48 5.46
N ASP A 4 -2.21 -14.86 6.67
CA ASP A 4 -1.22 -14.10 7.44
C ASP A 4 0.13 -14.05 6.73
N ASP A 5 0.56 -15.17 6.11
CA ASP A 5 1.79 -15.19 5.31
C ASP A 5 1.71 -14.18 4.15
N TYR A 6 0.57 -14.10 3.46
CA TYR A 6 0.38 -13.14 2.37
C TYR A 6 0.31 -11.69 2.86
N ALA A 7 -0.36 -11.43 3.98
CA ALA A 7 -0.43 -10.09 4.57
C ALA A 7 0.95 -9.60 4.99
N TRP A 8 1.74 -10.48 5.62
CA TRP A 8 3.13 -10.21 5.97
C TRP A 8 4.00 -9.92 4.74
N GLN A 9 3.90 -10.74 3.69
CA GLN A 9 4.64 -10.51 2.44
C GLN A 9 4.26 -9.17 1.79
N ALA A 10 2.99 -8.77 1.84
CA ALA A 10 2.56 -7.47 1.32
C ALA A 10 3.18 -6.30 2.11
N ARG A 11 3.33 -6.43 3.43
CA ARG A 11 4.06 -5.45 4.27
C ARG A 11 5.54 -5.40 3.93
N LEU A 12 6.20 -6.55 3.80
CA LEU A 12 7.59 -6.61 3.38
C LEU A 12 7.81 -5.94 2.03
N ILE A 13 6.93 -6.19 1.05
CA ILE A 13 6.99 -5.52 -0.26
C ILE A 13 6.87 -4.00 -0.09
N ALA A 14 5.96 -3.53 0.77
CA ALA A 14 5.84 -2.11 1.05
C ALA A 14 7.15 -1.57 1.62
N ASP A 15 7.72 -2.21 2.64
CA ASP A 15 8.95 -1.76 3.32
C ASP A 15 10.17 -1.77 2.40
N GLU A 16 10.29 -2.75 1.51
CA GLU A 16 11.32 -2.76 0.47
C GLU A 16 11.22 -1.55 -0.49
N LEU A 17 10.06 -0.89 -0.60
CA LEU A 17 9.93 0.35 -1.35
C LEU A 17 10.54 1.55 -0.60
N LEU A 18 10.74 1.49 0.72
CA LEU A 18 11.46 2.51 1.48
C LEU A 18 12.94 2.55 1.07
N ASP A 19 13.54 1.37 0.83
CA ASP A 19 14.94 1.23 0.40
C ASP A 19 15.23 1.91 -0.95
N LEU A 20 14.19 2.30 -1.68
CA LEU A 20 14.34 3.05 -2.91
C LEU A 20 14.67 4.52 -2.68
N LEU A 21 14.25 5.09 -1.55
CA LEU A 21 14.43 6.50 -1.26
C LEU A 21 15.85 6.74 -0.73
N SER A 22 16.54 7.70 -1.32
CA SER A 22 17.67 8.33 -0.64
C SER A 22 17.18 9.15 0.56
N PRO A 23 18.02 9.43 1.57
CA PRO A 23 17.63 10.29 2.70
C PRO A 23 17.13 11.67 2.28
N GLN A 24 17.62 12.19 1.15
CA GLN A 24 17.20 13.48 0.60
C GLN A 24 15.84 13.40 -0.10
N GLU A 25 15.56 12.33 -0.84
CA GLU A 25 14.24 12.05 -1.43
C GLU A 25 13.21 11.81 -0.32
N GLU A 26 13.56 11.05 0.72
CA GLU A 26 12.70 10.81 1.88
C GLU A 26 12.29 12.11 2.57
N ALA A 27 13.25 13.00 2.86
CA ALA A 27 12.95 14.30 3.47
C ALA A 27 12.05 15.18 2.58
N SER A 28 12.31 15.18 1.27
CA SER A 28 11.51 15.94 0.30
C SER A 28 10.09 15.39 0.20
N PHE A 29 9.93 14.06 0.20
CA PHE A 29 8.63 13.41 0.11
C PHE A 29 7.83 13.55 1.40
N ARG A 30 8.49 13.51 2.56
CA ARG A 30 7.87 13.82 3.85
C ARG A 30 7.25 15.21 3.85
N GLN A 31 8.02 16.22 3.43
CA GLN A 31 7.51 17.60 3.32
C GLN A 31 6.32 17.70 2.36
N MET A 32 6.34 17.00 1.22
CA MET A 32 5.23 17.01 0.26
C MET A 32 3.97 16.28 0.75
N LEU A 33 4.12 15.28 1.63
CA LEU A 33 2.98 14.55 2.20
C LEU A 33 2.30 15.34 3.34
N ASP A 34 3.06 16.15 4.08
CA ASP A 34 2.57 17.03 5.15
C ASP A 34 1.71 18.19 4.62
N ASP A 35 1.92 18.61 3.37
CA ASP A 35 1.02 19.54 2.69
C ASP A 35 -0.31 18.81 2.40
N ASP A 36 -1.33 19.05 3.23
CA ASP A 36 -2.68 18.45 3.36
C ASP A 36 -3.46 18.01 2.08
N ASP A 37 -2.96 18.28 0.88
CA ASP A 37 -3.51 17.77 -0.38
C ASP A 37 -2.38 17.47 -1.39
N PRO A 38 -1.71 16.31 -1.28
CA PRO A 38 -0.68 15.95 -2.23
C PRO A 38 -1.29 15.76 -3.61
N GLU A 39 -0.93 16.61 -4.57
CA GLU A 39 -1.34 16.46 -5.99
C GLU A 39 -1.06 15.04 -6.53
N CYS A 40 -0.13 14.30 -5.92
CA CYS A 40 0.18 12.91 -6.27
C CYS A 40 -1.00 11.94 -6.08
N TRP A 41 -2.04 12.28 -5.30
CA TRP A 41 -3.26 11.47 -5.21
C TRP A 41 -4.24 11.71 -6.37
N ARG A 42 -4.07 12.79 -7.14
CA ARG A 42 -5.09 13.23 -8.11
C ARG A 42 -5.03 12.48 -9.43
N ASP A 43 -3.87 11.93 -9.82
CA ASP A 43 -3.75 11.15 -11.06
C ASP A 43 -3.91 9.64 -10.82
N MET A 44 -5.15 9.24 -10.51
CA MET A 44 -5.55 7.84 -10.37
C MET A 44 -6.01 7.23 -11.70
N SER A 45 -5.34 7.54 -12.81
CA SER A 45 -5.67 6.89 -14.09
C SER A 45 -5.46 5.38 -14.00
N ALA A 46 -6.23 4.61 -14.78
CA ALA A 46 -6.07 3.16 -14.84
C ALA A 46 -4.65 2.75 -15.28
N ALA A 47 -3.99 3.57 -16.10
CA ALA A 47 -2.61 3.36 -16.51
C ALA A 47 -1.61 3.59 -15.35
N ALA A 48 -1.78 4.66 -14.57
CA ALA A 48 -0.96 4.92 -13.39
C ALA A 48 -1.08 3.78 -12.37
N LEU A 49 -2.31 3.30 -12.14
CA LEU A 49 -2.57 2.13 -11.31
C LEU A 49 -1.80 0.89 -11.77
N GLN A 50 -1.92 0.53 -13.06
CA GLN A 50 -1.23 -0.66 -13.57
C GLN A 50 0.30 -0.54 -13.48
N ARG A 51 0.84 0.67 -13.70
CA ARG A 51 2.28 0.94 -13.53
C ARG A 51 2.71 0.78 -12.07
N ALA A 52 1.94 1.31 -11.12
CA ALA A 52 2.21 1.18 -9.69
C ALA A 52 2.15 -0.28 -9.22
N LEU A 53 1.16 -1.05 -9.67
CA LEU A 53 1.05 -2.48 -9.35
C LEU A 53 2.20 -3.29 -9.92
N ALA A 54 2.56 -3.06 -11.18
CA ALA A 54 3.72 -3.70 -11.81
C ALA A 54 5.02 -3.33 -11.11
N PHE A 55 5.14 -2.09 -10.62
CA PHE A 55 6.29 -1.64 -9.84
C PHE A 55 6.36 -2.32 -8.48
N ALA A 56 5.27 -2.31 -7.69
CA ALA A 56 5.21 -2.93 -6.36
C ALA A 56 5.51 -4.43 -6.39
N THR A 57 5.05 -5.13 -7.43
CA THR A 57 5.20 -6.59 -7.56
C THR A 57 6.49 -7.03 -8.25
N ALA A 58 7.34 -6.10 -8.69
CA ALA A 58 8.60 -6.44 -9.35
C ALA A 58 9.68 -6.86 -8.35
N THR A 59 10.61 -7.72 -8.81
CA THR A 59 11.79 -8.09 -8.01
C THR A 59 12.60 -6.85 -7.61
N PRO A 60 13.33 -6.86 -6.48
CA PRO A 60 14.10 -5.69 -6.03
C PRO A 60 15.03 -5.11 -7.11
N SER A 61 15.71 -5.97 -7.86
CA SER A 61 16.56 -5.58 -8.99
C SER A 61 15.80 -4.86 -10.12
N LYS A 62 14.60 -5.34 -10.46
CA LYS A 62 13.75 -4.74 -11.50
C LYS A 62 13.11 -3.43 -11.01
N ARG A 63 12.77 -3.33 -9.73
CA ARG A 63 12.30 -2.09 -9.10
C ARG A 63 13.38 -1.02 -9.17
N ARG A 64 14.60 -1.32 -8.70
CA ARG A 64 15.74 -0.39 -8.79
C ARG A 64 15.99 0.07 -10.22
N ALA A 65 16.08 -0.86 -11.17
CA ALA A 65 16.27 -0.51 -12.58
C ALA A 65 15.12 0.34 -13.16
N THR A 66 13.88 0.17 -12.69
CA THR A 66 12.74 1.00 -13.12
C THR A 66 12.75 2.37 -12.45
N TRP A 67 13.13 2.43 -11.18
CA TRP A 67 13.31 3.67 -10.42
C TRP A 67 14.35 4.58 -11.08
N ASP A 68 15.52 4.04 -11.38
CA ASP A 68 16.65 4.79 -11.93
C ASP A 68 16.33 5.36 -13.33
N ARG A 69 15.45 4.68 -14.08
CA ARG A 69 14.95 5.13 -15.40
C ARG A 69 13.72 6.04 -15.32
N THR A 70 13.08 6.15 -14.16
CA THR A 70 11.90 7.00 -13.97
C THR A 70 12.37 8.44 -13.74
N ALA A 71 11.77 9.38 -14.49
CA ALA A 71 12.04 10.80 -14.34
C ALA A 71 11.74 11.24 -12.91
N GLU A 72 12.53 12.17 -12.37
CA GLU A 72 12.43 12.63 -10.97
C GLU A 72 11.01 13.09 -10.60
N ALA A 73 10.35 13.84 -11.49
CA ALA A 73 8.98 14.30 -11.30
C ALA A 73 7.93 13.16 -11.19
N ASP A 74 8.21 11.99 -11.78
CA ASP A 74 7.30 10.84 -11.79
C ASP A 74 7.57 9.86 -10.63
N ARG A 75 8.70 10.02 -9.92
CA ARG A 75 9.13 9.07 -8.88
C ARG A 75 8.19 9.07 -7.69
N LEU A 76 7.83 10.25 -7.18
CA LEU A 76 6.96 10.37 -6.02
C LEU A 76 5.56 9.77 -6.28
N PRO A 77 4.82 10.16 -7.34
CA PRO A 77 3.49 9.59 -7.59
C PRO A 77 3.54 8.07 -7.78
N LEU A 78 4.55 7.56 -8.49
CA LEU A 78 4.74 6.12 -8.66
C LEU A 78 4.98 5.41 -7.33
N TRP A 79 5.87 5.96 -6.50
CA TRP A 79 6.23 5.40 -5.20
C TRP A 79 5.06 5.42 -4.22
N VAL A 80 4.37 6.57 -4.09
CA VAL A 80 3.20 6.73 -3.20
C VAL A 80 2.13 5.72 -3.57
N LEU A 81 1.75 5.63 -4.86
CA LEU A 81 0.74 4.68 -5.31
C LEU A 81 1.19 3.24 -5.04
N ALA A 82 2.41 2.87 -5.43
CA ALA A 82 2.91 1.50 -5.24
C ALA A 82 2.92 1.09 -3.76
N ARG A 83 3.42 1.97 -2.88
CA ARG A 83 3.47 1.71 -1.43
C ARG A 83 2.09 1.69 -0.81
N ALA A 84 1.22 2.64 -1.18
CA ALA A 84 -0.16 2.67 -0.71
C ALA A 84 -0.93 1.41 -1.08
N TYR A 85 -0.74 0.88 -2.30
CA TYR A 85 -1.39 -0.36 -2.73
C TYR A 85 -0.81 -1.60 -2.05
N ALA A 86 0.50 -1.64 -1.77
CA ALA A 86 1.10 -2.74 -1.01
C ALA A 86 0.55 -2.80 0.42
N LEU A 87 0.54 -1.67 1.13
CA LEU A 87 -0.03 -1.55 2.48
C LEU A 87 -1.54 -1.85 2.51
N ARG A 88 -2.29 -1.28 1.56
CA ARG A 88 -3.72 -1.56 1.41
C ARG A 88 -3.99 -3.05 1.16
N SER A 89 -3.14 -3.73 0.40
CA SER A 89 -3.28 -5.17 0.17
C SER A 89 -3.07 -5.96 1.46
N ALA A 90 -2.10 -5.58 2.29
CA ALA A 90 -1.91 -6.16 3.61
C ALA A 90 -3.14 -5.96 4.51
N ASN A 91 -3.69 -4.74 4.54
CA ASN A 91 -4.86 -4.41 5.37
C ASN A 91 -6.11 -5.15 4.90
N ILE A 92 -6.32 -5.29 3.58
CA ILE A 92 -7.41 -6.11 3.02
C ILE A 92 -7.24 -7.57 3.41
N LEU A 93 -6.04 -8.13 3.32
CA LEU A 93 -5.78 -9.52 3.69
C LEU A 93 -6.05 -9.78 5.18
N ALA A 94 -5.73 -8.81 6.05
CA ALA A 94 -6.06 -8.86 7.47
C ALA A 94 -7.58 -8.86 7.70
N VAL A 95 -8.33 -7.98 7.01
CA VAL A 95 -9.81 -7.96 7.07
C VAL A 95 -10.40 -9.29 6.58
N VAL A 96 -9.90 -9.82 5.45
CA VAL A 96 -10.41 -11.06 4.86
C VAL A 96 -10.21 -12.25 5.81
N ARG A 97 -9.12 -12.29 6.56
CA ARG A 97 -8.91 -13.28 7.62
C ARG A 97 -10.01 -13.18 8.68
N ASP A 98 -10.26 -11.99 9.19
CA ASP A 98 -11.25 -11.76 10.26
C ASP A 98 -12.69 -12.07 9.78
N VAL A 99 -12.94 -11.92 8.48
CA VAL A 99 -14.18 -12.32 7.81
C VAL A 99 -14.27 -13.82 7.55
N GLY A 100 -13.14 -14.51 7.35
CA GLY A 100 -13.10 -15.96 7.05
C GLY A 100 -13.78 -16.84 8.10
N ASP A 101 -13.96 -16.31 9.32
CA ASP A 101 -14.57 -16.96 10.48
C ASP A 101 -16.12 -16.87 10.53
N VAL A 102 -16.78 -16.32 9.51
CA VAL A 102 -18.26 -16.20 9.49
C VAL A 102 -18.99 -17.48 9.05
N ARG A 103 -18.29 -18.61 8.89
CA ARG A 103 -18.91 -19.88 8.43
C ARG A 103 -19.97 -20.34 9.43
N GLY A 104 -21.21 -20.49 8.94
CA GLY A 104 -22.36 -20.93 9.75
C GLY A 104 -23.21 -19.78 10.32
N LEU A 105 -22.81 -18.51 10.14
CA LEU A 105 -23.66 -17.38 10.46
C LEU A 105 -24.78 -17.19 9.43
N GLY A 106 -25.96 -16.78 9.89
CA GLY A 106 -27.03 -16.32 9.00
C GLY A 106 -26.61 -15.06 8.25
N TYR A 107 -27.02 -14.92 6.98
CA TYR A 107 -26.57 -13.88 6.05
C TYR A 107 -26.45 -12.47 6.65
N ARG A 108 -27.47 -11.98 7.37
CA ARG A 108 -27.45 -10.63 7.99
C ARG A 108 -26.39 -10.47 9.07
N LYS A 109 -26.11 -11.53 9.84
CA LYS A 109 -25.06 -11.53 10.87
C LYS A 109 -23.68 -11.54 10.23
N ALA A 110 -23.50 -12.32 9.17
CA ALA A 110 -22.25 -12.32 8.40
C ALA A 110 -21.95 -10.94 7.80
N VAL A 111 -22.94 -10.27 7.20
CA VAL A 111 -22.79 -8.91 6.67
C VAL A 111 -22.43 -7.91 7.77
N ARG A 112 -23.08 -8.00 8.95
CA ARG A 112 -22.76 -7.12 10.09
C ARG A 112 -21.32 -7.32 10.57
N HIS A 113 -20.89 -8.58 10.74
CA HIS A 113 -19.52 -8.93 11.14
C HIS A 113 -18.49 -8.38 10.16
N VAL A 114 -18.72 -8.54 8.85
CA VAL A 114 -17.85 -7.98 7.81
C VAL A 114 -17.78 -6.47 7.90
N ALA A 115 -18.92 -5.79 8.08
CA ALA A 115 -18.94 -4.33 8.20
C ALA A 115 -18.19 -3.84 9.44
N GLU A 116 -18.32 -4.54 10.57
CA GLU A 116 -17.58 -4.26 11.80
C GLU A 116 -16.06 -4.46 11.60
N ALA A 117 -15.65 -5.56 10.98
CA ALA A 117 -14.24 -5.84 10.67
C ALA A 117 -13.62 -4.81 9.73
N VAL A 118 -14.36 -4.40 8.69
CA VAL A 118 -13.93 -3.33 7.77
C VAL A 118 -13.83 -1.98 8.49
N HIS A 119 -14.78 -1.66 9.38
CA HIS A 119 -14.78 -0.38 10.10
C HIS A 119 -13.61 -0.26 11.08
N GLN A 120 -13.20 -1.36 11.71
CA GLN A 120 -12.08 -1.40 12.64
C GLN A 120 -10.70 -1.29 11.96
N GLN A 121 -10.64 -1.53 10.65
CA GLN A 121 -9.39 -1.59 9.90
C GLN A 121 -9.24 -0.35 9.00
N HIS A 122 -8.09 0.31 9.09
CA HIS A 122 -7.73 1.41 8.19
C HIS A 122 -7.38 0.84 6.81
N LEU A 123 -8.37 0.79 5.89
CA LEU A 123 -8.16 0.22 4.54
C LEU A 123 -7.23 1.06 3.67
N LEU A 124 -7.13 2.36 3.94
CA LEU A 124 -6.16 3.25 3.32
C LEU A 124 -5.06 3.52 4.35
N PRO A 125 -3.78 3.37 3.97
CA PRO A 125 -2.69 3.72 4.87
C PRO A 125 -2.73 5.23 5.16
N GLY A 126 -2.42 5.60 6.40
CA GLY A 126 -2.16 7.00 6.76
C GLY A 126 -0.88 7.55 6.10
N GLN A 127 -0.68 8.86 6.16
CA GLN A 127 0.57 9.50 5.69
C GLN A 127 1.79 8.92 6.43
N ASP A 128 1.68 8.74 7.75
CA ASP A 128 2.75 8.17 8.58
C ASP A 128 3.13 6.75 8.12
N GLU A 129 2.15 5.91 7.80
CA GLU A 129 2.39 4.55 7.29
C GLU A 129 3.11 4.53 5.94
N LEU A 130 2.99 5.61 5.14
CA LEU A 130 3.71 5.73 3.88
C LEU A 130 5.20 6.01 4.09
N LEU A 131 5.61 6.58 5.21
CA LEU A 131 7.01 6.96 5.42
C LEU A 131 7.72 6.05 6.42
N ASP A 132 6.97 5.46 7.35
CA ASP A 132 7.51 4.59 8.37
C ASP A 132 7.30 3.11 8.04
N PRO A 133 8.23 2.21 8.43
CA PRO A 133 8.03 0.77 8.28
C PRO A 133 6.71 0.34 8.90
N ALA A 134 6.00 -0.57 8.22
CA ALA A 134 4.75 -1.08 8.77
C ALA A 134 5.03 -1.84 10.09
N PRO A 135 4.22 -1.63 11.16
CA PRO A 135 4.41 -2.32 12.43
C PRO A 135 4.16 -3.83 12.37
#